data_AF-R6ADE7-F1
#
_entry.id   AF-R6ADE7-F1
#
_cell.length_a   1.000
_cell.length_b   1.000
_cell.length_c   1.000
_cell.angle_alpha   90.00
_cell.angle_beta   90.00
_cell.angle_gamma   90.00
#
_symmetry.space_group_name_H-M   'P 1'
#
loop_
_entity.id
_entity.type
_entity.pdbx_description
1 polymer ?
#
loop_
_entity_poly.entity_id
_entity_poly.type
_entity_poly.pdbx_seq_one_letter_code
_entity_poly.pdbx_strand_id
1 'polypeptide(L)'
;MGFSVAVMSFYKASWIPGGFDIFGFHISFAIAIACLLLVSVGMMAGFFVVPMNALLQHRGHVLMSAGRSIAVQNFNENSSILVMLGLYSLLIKSGLGTVTIMVLFGCFVGCSMLAVIFKHHHNQSKEDSLHLIGEDKRH
;
A
#
# COMPACT_ATOMS: atom_id res chain seq x y z
N MET A 1 -6.44 -1.49 -1.70
CA MET A 1 -5.22 -2.18 -2.20
C MET A 1 -4.95 -3.50 -1.47
N GLY A 2 -4.69 -3.52 -0.15
CA GLY A 2 -4.33 -4.76 0.58
C GLY A 2 -5.30 -5.94 0.42
N PHE A 3 -6.61 -5.70 0.62
CA PHE A 3 -7.63 -6.73 0.39
C PHE A 3 -7.67 -7.23 -1.07
N SER A 4 -7.49 -6.32 -2.04
CA SER A 4 -7.46 -6.67 -3.47
C SER A 4 -6.27 -7.59 -3.80
N VAL A 5 -5.09 -7.32 -3.23
CA VAL A 5 -3.91 -8.19 -3.40
C VAL A 5 -4.13 -9.57 -2.76
N ALA A 6 -4.77 -9.64 -1.59
CA ALA A 6 -5.11 -10.92 -0.97
C ALA A 6 -6.05 -11.75 -1.85
N VAL A 7 -7.09 -11.15 -2.43
CA VAL A 7 -8.00 -11.83 -3.36
C VAL A 7 -7.29 -12.27 -4.64
N MET A 8 -6.43 -11.42 -5.20
CA MET A 8 -5.66 -11.73 -6.42
C MET A 8 -4.63 -12.85 -6.20
N SER A 9 -4.19 -13.11 -4.97
CA SER A 9 -3.22 -14.19 -4.69
C SER A 9 -3.74 -15.59 -5.05
N PHE A 10 -5.06 -15.77 -5.15
CA PHE A 10 -5.69 -17.01 -5.60
C PHE A 10 -5.76 -17.15 -7.13
N TYR A 11 -5.38 -16.11 -7.87
CA TYR A 11 -5.36 -16.14 -9.32
C TYR A 11 -4.37 -17.19 -9.84
N LYS A 12 -4.87 -18.17 -10.57
CA LYS A 12 -4.07 -19.18 -11.26
C LYS A 12 -4.25 -19.05 -12.77
N ALA A 13 -3.15 -18.93 -13.50
CA ALA A 13 -3.15 -18.87 -14.96
C ALA A 13 -3.84 -20.10 -15.60
N SER A 14 -3.87 -21.24 -14.91
CA SER A 14 -4.54 -22.46 -15.36
C SER A 14 -6.05 -22.34 -15.49
N TRP A 15 -6.69 -21.32 -14.91
CA TRP A 15 -8.13 -21.11 -15.01
C TRP A 15 -8.56 -20.47 -16.34
N ILE A 16 -7.63 -19.82 -17.05
CA ILE A 16 -7.90 -19.13 -18.31
C ILE A 16 -7.04 -19.79 -19.40
N PRO A 17 -7.52 -20.91 -19.98
CA PRO A 17 -6.85 -21.50 -21.12
C PRO A 17 -7.04 -20.62 -22.36
N GLY A 18 -5.99 -20.54 -23.18
CA GLY A 18 -6.00 -19.80 -24.44
C GLY A 18 -5.02 -18.62 -24.48
N GLY A 19 -4.75 -18.20 -25.71
CA GLY A 19 -3.87 -17.09 -26.06
C GLY A 19 -3.98 -16.79 -27.55
N PHE A 20 -3.38 -15.69 -27.95
CA PHE A 20 -3.21 -15.36 -29.35
C PHE A 20 -1.73 -15.39 -29.71
N ASP A 21 -1.42 -16.02 -30.83
CA ASP A 21 -0.10 -15.95 -31.46
C ASP A 21 -0.04 -14.75 -32.40
N ILE A 22 0.85 -13.82 -32.10
CA ILE A 22 1.12 -12.65 -32.94
C ILE A 22 2.63 -12.61 -33.20
N PHE A 23 3.04 -12.64 -34.47
CA PHE A 23 4.46 -12.50 -34.86
C PHE A 23 5.41 -13.53 -34.18
N GLY A 24 4.93 -14.74 -33.89
CA GLY A 24 5.72 -15.78 -33.21
C GLY A 24 5.77 -15.66 -31.68
N PHE A 25 5.04 -14.70 -31.09
CA PHE A 25 4.84 -14.58 -29.64
C PHE A 25 3.45 -15.09 -29.24
N HIS A 26 3.42 -16.08 -28.36
CA HIS A 26 2.19 -16.60 -27.76
C HIS A 26 1.81 -15.77 -26.52
N ILE A 27 0.84 -14.87 -26.66
CA ILE A 27 0.32 -14.07 -25.54
C ILE A 27 -0.87 -14.81 -24.93
N SER A 28 -0.72 -15.30 -23.70
CA SER A 28 -1.84 -15.90 -22.96
C SER A 28 -2.80 -14.84 -22.42
N PHE A 29 -4.11 -15.07 -22.57
CA PHE A 29 -5.15 -14.22 -21.96
C PHE A 29 -4.98 -14.10 -20.44
N ALA A 30 -4.43 -15.14 -19.80
CA ALA A 30 -4.13 -15.11 -18.38
C ALA A 30 -3.13 -13.99 -18.01
N ILE A 31 -2.19 -13.68 -18.90
CA ILE A 31 -1.22 -12.61 -18.70
C ILE A 31 -1.91 -11.25 -18.86
N ALA A 32 -2.77 -11.09 -19.88
CA ALA A 32 -3.50 -9.85 -20.10
C ALA A 32 -4.39 -9.49 -18.90
N ILE A 33 -5.10 -10.48 -18.33
CA ILE A 33 -5.91 -10.28 -17.13
C ILE A 33 -5.02 -9.95 -15.92
N ALA A 34 -3.89 -10.64 -15.74
CA ALA A 34 -2.94 -10.33 -14.68
C ALA A 34 -2.41 -8.89 -14.79
N CYS A 35 -2.10 -8.40 -16.00
CA CYS A 35 -1.68 -7.03 -16.23
C CYS A 35 -2.78 -6.03 -15.83
N LEU A 36 -4.03 -6.27 -16.22
CA LEU A 36 -5.15 -5.40 -15.83
C LEU A 36 -5.35 -5.36 -14.32
N LEU A 37 -5.25 -6.51 -13.66
CA LEU A 37 -5.31 -6.62 -12.20
C LEU A 37 -4.17 -5.82 -11.54
N LEU A 38 -2.93 -5.96 -12.01
CA LEU A 38 -1.78 -5.20 -11.49
C LEU A 38 -1.93 -3.69 -11.70
N VAL A 39 -2.43 -3.26 -12.86
CA VAL A 39 -2.72 -1.84 -13.12
C VAL A 39 -3.77 -1.31 -12.14
N SER A 40 -4.85 -2.06 -11.90
CA SER A 40 -5.87 -1.63 -10.93
C SER A 40 -5.32 -1.49 -9.51
N VAL A 41 -4.48 -2.44 -9.07
CA VAL A 41 -3.80 -2.38 -7.77
C VAL A 41 -2.86 -1.17 -7.70
N GLY A 42 -2.11 -0.91 -8.76
CA GLY A 42 -1.22 0.24 -8.88
C GLY A 42 -1.97 1.57 -8.78
N MET A 43 -3.11 1.69 -9.46
CA MET A 43 -3.98 2.87 -9.34
C MET A 43 -4.46 3.07 -7.90
N MET A 44 -4.98 2.01 -7.25
CA MET A 44 -5.41 2.09 -5.85
C MET A 44 -4.27 2.49 -4.90
N ALA A 45 -3.04 2.01 -5.17
CA ALA A 45 -1.86 2.36 -4.39
C ALA A 45 -1.47 3.83 -4.56
N GLY A 46 -1.43 4.30 -5.81
CA GLY A 46 -1.04 5.67 -6.16
C GLY A 46 -1.96 6.71 -5.53
N PHE A 47 -3.28 6.48 -5.53
CA PHE A 47 -4.25 7.36 -4.88
C PHE A 47 -4.02 7.53 -3.38
N PHE A 48 -3.37 6.56 -2.72
CA PHE A 48 -3.11 6.62 -1.28
C PHE A 48 -1.71 7.14 -0.97
N VAL A 49 -0.69 6.56 -1.60
CA VAL A 49 0.71 6.82 -1.27
C VAL A 49 1.12 8.25 -1.64
N VAL A 50 0.68 8.77 -2.80
CA VAL A 50 1.09 10.10 -3.27
C VAL A 50 0.53 11.22 -2.36
N PRO A 51 -0.79 11.28 -2.06
CA PRO A 51 -1.31 12.32 -1.17
C PRO A 51 -0.80 12.17 0.27
N MET A 52 -0.65 10.94 0.77
CA MET A 52 -0.13 10.70 2.12
C MET A 52 1.29 11.24 2.26
N ASN A 53 2.15 10.96 1.29
CA ASN A 53 3.52 11.44 1.29
C ASN A 53 3.56 12.98 1.25
N ALA A 54 2.72 13.61 0.44
CA ALA A 54 2.62 15.08 0.40
C ALA A 54 2.10 15.68 1.72
N LEU A 55 1.08 15.07 2.35
CA LEU A 55 0.51 15.53 3.61
C LEU A 55 1.51 15.42 4.78
N LEU A 56 2.25 14.31 4.85
CA LEU A 56 3.29 14.11 5.87
C LEU A 56 4.46 15.07 5.66
N GLN A 57 4.84 15.38 4.42
CA GLN A 57 5.84 16.42 4.13
C GLN A 57 5.37 17.80 4.54
N HIS A 58 4.10 18.15 4.31
CA HIS A 58 3.55 19.43 4.72
C HIS A 58 3.47 19.55 6.26
N ARG A 59 2.93 18.52 6.94
CA ARG A 59 2.89 18.47 8.42
C ARG A 59 4.29 18.51 9.02
N GLY A 60 5.22 17.74 8.44
CA GLY A 60 6.60 17.71 8.86
C GLY A 60 7.32 19.04 8.60
N HIS A 61 7.06 19.74 7.49
CA HIS A 61 7.57 21.09 7.21
C HIS A 61 7.10 22.13 8.25
N VAL A 62 5.83 22.05 8.65
CA VAL A 62 5.25 22.94 9.67
C VAL A 62 5.86 22.69 11.06
N LEU A 63 6.27 21.45 11.35
CA LEU A 63 6.86 21.03 12.63
C LEU A 63 8.40 21.10 12.66
N MET A 64 9.08 20.90 11.53
CA MET A 64 10.53 20.90 11.33
C MET A 64 10.84 21.45 9.94
N SER A 65 11.85 22.33 9.80
CA SER A 65 12.26 22.93 8.51
C SER A 65 12.26 21.95 7.33
N ALA A 66 11.87 22.43 6.14
CA ALA A 66 11.66 21.68 4.90
C ALA A 66 12.62 20.51 4.66
N GLY A 67 13.94 20.78 4.71
CA GLY A 67 14.97 19.79 4.42
C GLY A 67 15.03 18.64 5.44
N ARG A 68 14.74 18.94 6.72
CA ARG A 68 14.76 17.95 7.79
C ARG A 68 13.54 17.02 7.73
N SER A 69 12.38 17.56 7.37
CA SER A 69 11.17 16.77 7.15
C SER A 69 11.31 15.79 5.98
N ILE A 70 11.87 16.26 4.85
CA ILE A 70 12.08 15.41 3.66
C ILE A 70 13.09 14.28 3.98
N ALA A 71 14.17 14.60 4.70
CA ALA A 71 15.17 13.60 5.08
C ALA A 71 14.61 12.51 6.01
N VAL A 72 13.82 12.89 7.01
CA VAL A 72 13.19 11.93 7.93
C VAL A 72 12.17 11.04 7.21
N GLN A 73 11.41 11.61 6.27
CA GLN A 73 10.46 10.82 5.50
C GLN A 73 11.14 9.80 4.60
N ASN A 74 12.17 10.21 3.85
CA ASN A 74 12.92 9.31 2.99
C ASN A 74 13.59 8.19 3.82
N PHE A 75 14.18 8.55 4.98
CA PHE A 75 14.73 7.57 5.91
C PHE A 75 13.67 6.57 6.40
N ASN A 76 12.50 7.07 6.83
CA ASN A 76 11.44 6.22 7.36
C ASN A 76 10.81 5.33 6.27
N GLU A 77 10.56 5.86 5.08
CA GLU A 77 10.07 5.09 3.93
C GLU A 77 11.07 3.98 3.57
N ASN A 78 12.35 4.30 3.38
CA ASN A 78 13.36 3.30 3.03
C ASN A 78 13.59 2.27 4.14
N SER A 79 13.61 2.69 5.42
CA SER A 79 13.71 1.76 6.55
C SER A 79 12.51 0.81 6.60
N SER A 80 11.29 1.32 6.38
CA SER A 80 10.09 0.49 6.36
C SER A 80 10.10 -0.53 5.23
N ILE A 81 10.63 -0.18 4.03
CA ILE A 81 10.80 -1.12 2.91
C ILE A 81 11.80 -2.23 3.30
N LEU A 82 12.92 -1.87 3.93
CA LEU A 82 13.90 -2.86 4.41
C LEU A 82 13.29 -3.81 5.44
N VAL A 83 12.54 -3.30 6.41
CA VAL A 83 11.84 -4.12 7.41
C VAL A 83 10.82 -5.03 6.73
N MET A 84 10.04 -4.51 5.78
CA MET A 84 9.06 -5.27 5.01
C MET A 84 9.71 -6.41 4.23
N LEU A 85 10.81 -6.14 3.51
CA LEU A 85 11.58 -7.16 2.78
C LEU A 85 12.23 -8.17 3.72
N GLY A 86 12.75 -7.73 4.86
CA GLY A 86 13.33 -8.60 5.88
C GLY A 86 12.30 -9.57 6.44
N LEU A 87 11.11 -9.08 6.79
CA LEU A 87 9.98 -9.92 7.24
C LEU A 87 9.54 -10.87 6.13
N TYR A 88 9.38 -10.39 4.89
CA TYR A 88 9.04 -11.23 3.74
C TYR A 88 10.06 -12.36 3.53
N SER A 89 11.36 -12.05 3.58
CA SER A 89 12.43 -13.03 3.45
C SER A 89 12.43 -14.05 4.59
N LEU A 90 12.11 -13.63 5.82
CA LEU A 90 12.03 -14.51 6.98
C LEU A 90 10.85 -15.47 6.83
N LEU A 91 9.68 -14.98 6.38
CA LEU A 91 8.50 -15.82 6.15
C LEU A 91 8.75 -16.88 5.06
N ILE A 92 9.46 -16.54 3.99
CA ILE A 92 9.89 -17.52 2.98
C ILE A 92 10.85 -18.55 3.59
N LYS A 93 11.82 -18.10 4.40
CA LYS A 93 12.77 -19.00 5.07
C LYS A 93 12.07 -19.98 6.02
N SER A 94 10.96 -19.55 6.64
CA SER A 94 10.10 -20.40 7.47
C SER A 94 9.25 -21.40 6.68
N GLY A 95 9.35 -21.42 5.34
CA GLY A 95 8.65 -22.37 4.48
C GLY A 95 7.19 -22.02 4.17
N LEU A 96 6.77 -20.77 4.44
CA LEU A 96 5.42 -20.34 4.11
C LEU A 96 5.26 -20.19 2.59
N GLY A 97 4.18 -20.75 2.06
CA GLY A 97 3.84 -20.60 0.65
C GLY A 97 3.57 -19.14 0.27
N THR A 98 3.95 -18.75 -0.95
CA THR A 98 3.84 -17.38 -1.43
C THR A 98 2.40 -16.84 -1.37
N VAL A 99 1.40 -17.69 -1.65
CA VAL A 99 -0.03 -17.33 -1.54
C VAL A 99 -0.39 -16.96 -0.10
N THR A 100 0.01 -17.79 0.87
CA THR A 100 -0.22 -17.52 2.30
C THR A 100 0.42 -16.21 2.74
N ILE A 101 1.64 -15.93 2.28
CA ILE A 101 2.35 -14.68 2.58
C ILE A 101 1.59 -13.47 2.00
N MET A 102 1.14 -13.55 0.74
CA MET A 102 0.37 -12.47 0.11
C MET A 102 -0.97 -12.21 0.81
N VAL A 103 -1.69 -13.26 1.19
CA VAL A 103 -2.95 -13.13 1.95
C VAL A 103 -2.68 -12.49 3.31
N LEU A 104 -1.66 -12.96 4.02
CA LEU A 104 -1.31 -12.45 5.34
C LEU A 104 -0.95 -10.96 5.29
N PHE A 105 -0.11 -10.54 4.34
CA PHE A 105 0.22 -9.12 4.15
C PHE A 105 -1.00 -8.30 3.71
N GLY A 106 -1.79 -8.79 2.76
CA GLY A 106 -2.99 -8.09 2.28
C GLY A 106 -4.02 -7.88 3.38
N CYS A 107 -4.27 -8.90 4.20
CA CYS A 107 -5.12 -8.82 5.39
C CYS A 107 -4.51 -7.91 6.46
N PHE A 108 -3.21 -8.01 6.73
CA PHE A 108 -2.53 -7.14 7.70
C PHE A 108 -2.69 -5.66 7.36
N VAL A 109 -2.46 -5.28 6.09
CA VAL A 109 -2.64 -3.90 5.61
C VAL A 109 -4.11 -3.49 5.63
N GLY A 110 -5.04 -4.39 5.29
CA GLY A 110 -6.48 -4.11 5.36
C GLY A 110 -6.95 -3.86 6.80
N CYS A 111 -6.57 -4.75 7.71
CA CYS A 111 -6.91 -4.65 9.13
C CYS A 111 -6.28 -3.43 9.80
N SER A 112 -5.03 -3.08 9.47
CA SER A 112 -4.39 -1.87 10.01
C SER A 112 -5.10 -0.60 9.57
N MET A 113 -5.53 -0.53 8.29
CA MET A 113 -6.34 0.60 7.81
C MET A 113 -7.70 0.67 8.50
N LEU A 114 -8.38 -0.46 8.69
CA LEU A 114 -9.63 -0.49 9.46
C LEU A 114 -9.40 -0.02 10.90
N ALA A 115 -8.34 -0.47 11.56
CA ALA A 115 -7.99 -0.03 12.90
C ALA A 115 -7.72 1.49 12.97
N VAL A 116 -7.05 2.06 11.96
CA VAL A 116 -6.85 3.51 11.85
C VAL A 116 -8.18 4.24 11.67
N ILE A 117 -9.08 3.73 10.83
CA ILE A 117 -10.42 4.32 10.64
C ILE A 117 -11.23 4.27 11.93
N PHE A 118 -11.28 3.12 12.60
CA PHE A 118 -11.98 2.98 13.89
C PHE A 118 -11.38 3.90 14.94
N LYS A 119 -10.05 4.00 15.01
CA LYS A 119 -9.37 4.92 15.92
C LYS A 119 -9.69 6.36 15.58
N HIS A 120 -9.70 6.74 14.29
CA HIS A 120 -10.05 8.08 13.84
C HIS A 120 -11.49 8.44 14.21
N HIS A 121 -12.44 7.54 13.96
CA HIS A 121 -13.85 7.72 14.31
C HIS A 121 -14.07 7.80 15.83
N HIS A 122 -13.33 7.01 16.61
CA HIS A 122 -13.36 7.10 18.07
C HIS A 122 -12.74 8.41 18.58
N ASN A 123 -11.68 8.90 17.93
CA ASN A 123 -11.02 10.15 18.30
C ASN A 123 -11.88 11.37 17.95
N GLN A 124 -12.54 11.36 16.79
CA GLN A 124 -13.50 12.41 16.39
C GLN A 124 -14.72 12.50 17.33
N SER A 125 -15.15 11.37 17.92
CA SER A 125 -16.23 11.38 18.90
C SER A 125 -15.84 11.99 20.26
N LYS A 126 -14.54 12.17 20.54
CA LYS A 126 -14.03 12.70 21.82
C LYS A 126 -13.49 14.13 21.72
N GLU A 127 -12.84 14.49 20.61
CA GLU A 127 -12.37 15.85 20.33
C GLU A 127 -12.61 16.19 18.86
N ASP A 128 -13.35 17.27 18.61
CA ASP A 128 -13.66 17.77 17.28
C ASP A 128 -12.40 18.32 16.61
N SER A 129 -11.66 17.42 15.97
CA SER A 129 -10.35 17.69 15.38
C SER A 129 -10.42 18.56 14.13
N LEU A 130 -11.64 18.94 13.68
CA LEU A 130 -11.86 19.86 12.56
C LEU A 130 -11.37 21.28 12.88
N HIS A 131 -11.29 21.68 14.16
CA HIS A 131 -10.74 22.97 14.54
C HIS A 131 -9.21 23.07 14.34
N LEU A 132 -8.48 21.94 14.28
CA LEU A 132 -7.01 21.90 14.08
C LEU A 132 -6.57 21.92 12.60
N ILE A 133 -7.52 21.93 11.65
CA ILE A 133 -7.21 21.99 10.21
C ILE A 133 -7.10 23.44 9.73
N GLY A 134 -7.44 24.43 10.57
CA GLY A 134 -7.50 25.85 10.21
C GLY A 134 -6.76 26.84 11.13
N GLU A 135 -6.00 26.41 12.14
CA GLU A 135 -5.15 27.36 12.88
C GLU A 135 -3.94 27.75 12.04
N ASP A 136 -4.14 28.78 11.23
CA ASP A 136 -3.07 29.67 10.81
C ASP A 136 -2.39 30.24 12.06
N LYS A 137 -1.06 30.32 12.02
CA LYS A 137 -0.24 30.75 13.16
C LYS A 137 -0.77 32.08 13.70
N ARG A 138 -1.21 32.10 14.96
CA ARG A 138 -1.22 33.33 15.73
C ARG A 138 0.24 33.73 15.97
N HIS A 139 0.60 34.86 15.36
CA HIS A 139 1.82 35.67 15.45
C HIS A 139 2.91 35.25 16.43
#